data_AF-A0AAV0HKT4-F1
#
_entry.id   AF-A0AAV0HKT4-F1
#
_cell.length_a   1.000
_cell.length_b   1.000
_cell.length_c   1.000
_cell.angle_alpha   90.00
_cell.angle_beta   90.00
_cell.angle_gamma   90.00
#
_symmetry.space_group_name_H-M   'P 1'
#
loop_
_entity.id
_entity.type
_entity.pdbx_description
1 polymer ?
#
loop_
_entity_poly.entity_id
_entity_poly.type
_entity_poly.pdbx_seq_one_letter_code
_entity_poly.pdbx_strand_id
1 'polypeptide(L)'
;MAIFNFEQPSVFDSSGELGDITGFFMIDEEGVLQSVDVSAKFVNGKPARIEAKYVMRTPREWDRFMRFMERYANANGLQFVKK
;
A
#
# COMPACT_ATOMS: atom_id res chain seq x y z
N MET A 1 10.13 -2.00 -8.48
CA MET A 1 9.33 -2.44 -7.31
C MET A 1 9.09 -1.24 -6.41
N ALA A 2 7.91 -1.12 -5.82
CA ALA A 2 7.60 -0.15 -4.77
C ALA A 2 7.33 -0.89 -3.46
N ILE A 3 7.72 -0.29 -2.33
CA ILE A 3 7.50 -0.82 -0.99
C ILE A 3 6.68 0.21 -0.21
N PHE A 4 5.59 -0.24 0.38
CA PHE A 4 4.70 0.57 1.20
C PHE A 4 4.81 0.12 2.65
N ASN A 5 5.00 1.07 3.55
CA ASN A 5 5.03 0.82 4.99
C ASN A 5 3.88 1.58 5.63
N PHE A 6 3.01 0.86 6.32
CA PHE A 6 1.92 1.43 7.08
C PHE A 6 2.22 1.23 8.56
N GLU A 7 2.40 2.33 9.28
CA GLU A 7 2.58 2.32 10.73
C GLU A 7 1.22 2.42 11.42
N GLN A 8 0.94 1.47 12.32
CA GLN A 8 -0.32 1.39 13.06
C GLN A 8 -1.58 1.62 12.19
N PRO A 9 -1.73 0.92 11.05
CA PRO A 9 -2.90 1.10 10.20
C PRO A 9 -4.18 0.70 10.93
N SER A 10 -5.25 1.46 10.70
CA SER A 10 -6.57 1.26 11.31
C SER A 10 -7.20 -0.11 11.02
N VAL A 11 -6.70 -0.85 10.02
CA VAL A 11 -7.09 -2.24 9.78
C VAL A 11 -6.83 -3.13 11.00
N PHE A 12 -5.87 -2.77 11.85
CA PHE A 12 -5.63 -3.44 13.13
C PHE A 12 -6.76 -3.24 14.14
N ASP A 13 -7.53 -2.17 14.02
CA ASP A 13 -8.68 -1.87 14.88
C ASP A 13 -9.99 -2.46 14.34
N SER A 14 -9.97 -2.97 13.10
CA SER A 14 -11.19 -3.26 12.32
C SER A 14 -11.82 -4.62 12.59
N SER A 15 -11.28 -5.45 13.49
CA SER A 15 -11.92 -6.72 13.87
C SER A 15 -11.38 -7.25 15.20
N GLY A 16 -12.27 -7.77 16.06
CA GLY A 16 -11.91 -8.43 17.33
C GLY A 16 -11.00 -9.66 17.15
N GLU A 17 -10.89 -10.17 15.92
CA GLU A 17 -9.86 -11.09 15.44
C GLU A 17 -9.28 -10.51 14.16
N LEU A 18 -7.98 -10.22 14.12
CA LEU A 18 -7.27 -9.86 12.89
C LEU A 18 -7.35 -11.04 11.93
N GLY A 19 -8.26 -10.97 10.96
CA GLY A 19 -8.24 -11.87 9.82
C GLY A 19 -6.95 -11.69 9.01
N ASP A 20 -6.62 -12.69 8.19
CA ASP A 20 -5.44 -12.63 7.34
C ASP A 20 -5.54 -11.47 6.33
N ILE A 21 -4.50 -10.64 6.29
CA ILE A 21 -4.37 -9.60 5.27
C ILE A 21 -3.81 -10.26 4.01
N THR A 22 -4.69 -10.54 3.05
CA THR A 22 -4.37 -11.35 1.87
C THR A 22 -3.95 -10.53 0.65
N GLY A 23 -4.13 -9.21 0.69
CA GLY A 23 -3.84 -8.37 -0.47
C GLY A 23 -3.74 -6.89 -0.16
N PHE A 24 -3.08 -6.20 -1.08
CA PHE A 24 -2.91 -4.77 -1.11
C PHE A 24 -3.47 -4.25 -2.44
N PHE A 25 -4.41 -3.30 -2.37
CA PHE A 25 -5.15 -2.79 -3.53
C PHE A 25 -4.98 -1.27 -3.63
N MET A 26 -4.58 -0.81 -4.80
CA MET A 26 -4.43 0.59 -5.19
C MET A 26 -5.49 0.87 -6.27
N ILE A 27 -6.51 1.64 -5.90
CA ILE A 27 -7.73 1.82 -6.70
C ILE A 27 -7.84 3.27 -7.14
N ASP A 28 -8.02 3.50 -8.44
CA ASP A 28 -8.33 4.82 -9.02
C ASP A 28 -9.29 4.68 -10.21
N GLU A 29 -9.52 5.77 -10.94
CA GLU A 29 -10.40 5.83 -12.12
C GLU A 29 -9.97 4.91 -13.28
N GLU A 30 -8.70 4.51 -13.35
CA GLU A 30 -8.16 3.61 -14.36
C GLU A 30 -8.24 2.12 -13.93
N GLY A 31 -8.81 1.84 -12.77
CA GLY A 31 -9.02 0.48 -12.24
C GLY A 31 -8.15 0.17 -11.03
N VAL A 32 -7.77 -1.11 -10.89
CA VAL A 32 -7.13 -1.66 -9.69
C VAL A 32 -5.72 -2.16 -10.01
N LEU A 33 -4.73 -1.68 -9.26
CA LEU A 33 -3.42 -2.31 -9.13
C LEU A 33 -3.41 -3.11 -7.83
N GLN A 34 -2.97 -4.36 -7.86
CA GLN A 34 -3.00 -5.23 -6.68
C GLN A 34 -1.71 -5.99 -6.46
N SER A 35 -1.44 -6.35 -5.21
CA SER A 35 -0.40 -7.29 -4.81
C SER A 35 -0.88 -8.22 -3.72
N VAL A 36 -0.33 -9.43 -3.70
CA VAL A 36 -0.51 -10.41 -2.61
C VAL A 36 0.72 -10.47 -1.69
N ASP A 37 1.80 -9.76 -2.03
CA ASP A 37 3.01 -9.67 -1.21
C ASP A 37 2.78 -8.64 -0.11
N VAL A 38 2.10 -9.09 0.95
CA VAL A 38 1.75 -8.30 2.13
C VAL A 38 2.19 -9.06 3.38
N SER A 39 2.79 -8.35 4.32
CA SER A 39 3.25 -8.91 5.59
C SER A 39 2.93 -8.00 6.76
N ALA A 40 2.46 -8.59 7.86
CA ALA A 40 2.27 -7.89 9.12
C ALA A 40 3.50 -8.09 10.00
N LYS A 41 3.96 -7.01 10.64
CA LYS A 41 5.02 -7.04 11.66
C LYS A 41 4.39 -6.82 13.03
N PHE A 42 4.77 -7.68 13.97
CA PHE A 42 4.34 -7.64 15.36
C PHE A 42 5.48 -7.16 16.25
N VAL A 43 5.13 -6.39 17.28
CA VAL A 43 6.05 -5.94 18.34
C VAL A 43 5.40 -6.29 19.67
N ASN A 44 6.07 -7.10 20.48
CA ASN A 44 5.56 -7.58 21.77
C ASN A 44 4.17 -8.25 21.67
N GLY A 45 3.95 -9.04 20.62
CA GLY A 45 2.68 -9.74 20.37
C GLY A 45 1.55 -8.85 19.86
N LYS A 46 1.76 -7.54 19.69
CA LYS A 46 0.78 -6.61 19.12
C LYS A 46 1.12 -6.29 17.66
N PRO A 47 0.13 -6.21 16.77
CA PRO A 47 0.35 -5.78 15.38
C PRO A 47 0.84 -4.33 15.37
N ALA A 48 1.90 -4.04 14.61
CA ALA A 48 2.57 -2.74 14.65
C ALA A 48 2.71 -2.11 13.27
N ARG A 49 3.03 -2.90 12.24
CA ARG A 49 3.22 -2.41 10.87
C ARG A 49 2.69 -3.38 9.84
N ILE A 50 2.30 -2.87 8.68
CA ILE A 50 2.09 -3.65 7.46
C ILE A 50 3.11 -3.19 6.43
N GLU A 51 3.77 -4.15 5.79
CA GLU A 51 4.60 -3.91 4.62
C GLU A 51 3.95 -4.59 3.41
N ALA A 52 3.77 -3.83 2.33
CA ALA A 52 3.30 -4.35 1.06
C ALA A 52 4.31 -4.06 -0.04
N LYS A 53 4.55 -5.04 -0.92
CA LYS A 53 5.46 -4.91 -2.07
C LYS A 53 4.68 -5.00 -3.37
N TYR A 54 4.90 -4.03 -4.24
CA TYR A 54 4.33 -4.02 -5.59
C TYR A 54 5.44 -4.17 -6.63
N VAL A 55 5.47 -5.33 -7.29
CA VAL A 55 6.48 -5.65 -8.30
C VAL A 55 5.97 -5.22 -9.67
N MET A 56 6.75 -4.36 -10.33
CA MET A 56 6.54 -3.94 -11.71
C MET A 56 7.59 -4.64 -12.57
N ARG A 57 7.15 -5.42 -13.55
CA ARG A 57 7.98 -6.24 -14.46
C ARG A 57 8.14 -5.62 -15.83
N THR A 58 7.20 -4.75 -16.23
CA THR A 58 7.18 -4.14 -17.57
C THR A 58 7.12 -2.62 -17.49
N PRO A 59 7.61 -1.89 -18.53
CA PRO A 59 7.46 -0.44 -18.60
C PRO A 59 6.01 0.03 -18.51
N ARG A 60 5.07 -0.73 -19.09
CA ARG A 60 3.64 -0.42 -19.03
C ARG A 60 3.08 -0.45 -17.60
N GLU A 61 3.52 -1.42 -16.79
CA GLU A 61 3.16 -1.47 -15.36
C GLU A 61 3.72 -0.28 -14.60
N TRP A 62 4.97 0.11 -14.91
CA TRP A 62 5.58 1.30 -14.36
C TRP A 62 4.79 2.57 -14.69
N ASP A 63 4.43 2.78 -15.96
CA ASP A 63 3.67 3.96 -16.38
C ASP A 63 2.27 4.00 -15.75
N ARG A 64 1.63 2.84 -15.59
CA ARG A 64 0.34 2.74 -14.90
C ARG A 64 0.47 3.05 -13.40
N PHE A 65 1.53 2.56 -12.76
CA PHE A 65 1.84 2.84 -11.36
C PHE A 65 2.14 4.33 -11.13
N MET A 66 2.93 4.97 -11.99
CA MET A 66 3.25 6.39 -11.86
C MET A 66 2.01 7.28 -11.93
N ARG A 67 1.07 6.99 -12.84
CA ARG A 67 -0.22 7.71 -12.92
C ARG A 67 -1.09 7.54 -11.67
N PHE A 68 -1.11 6.33 -11.09
CA PHE A 68 -1.76 6.10 -9.80
C PHE A 68 -1.12 6.97 -8.70
N MET A 69 0.21 6.89 -8.58
CA MET A 69 0.94 7.62 -7.53
C MET A 69 0.80 9.13 -7.65
N GLU A 70 0.79 9.67 -8.87
CA GLU A 70 0.55 11.10 -9.12
C GLU A 70 -0.86 11.52 -8.65
N ARG A 71 -1.91 10.80 -9.06
CA ARG A 71 -3.29 11.08 -8.59
C ARG A 71 -3.42 10.93 -7.09
N TYR A 72 -2.90 9.84 -6.52
CA TYR A 72 -2.96 9.59 -5.08
C TYR A 72 -2.24 10.68 -4.29
N ALA A 73 -1.05 11.11 -4.73
CA ALA A 73 -0.30 12.17 -4.08
C ALA A 73 -1.02 13.51 -4.15
N ASN A 74 -1.61 13.86 -5.29
CA ASN A 74 -2.41 15.07 -5.47
C ASN A 74 -3.64 15.07 -4.55
N ALA A 75 -4.36 13.95 -4.46
CA ALA A 75 -5.57 13.86 -3.64
C ALA A 75 -5.30 13.87 -2.13
N ASN A 76 -4.15 13.37 -1.69
CA ASN A 76 -3.80 13.25 -0.27
C ASN A 76 -2.80 14.31 0.22
N GLY A 77 -2.49 15.32 -0.61
CA GLY A 77 -1.51 16.35 -0.24
C GLY A 77 -0.09 15.81 -0.03
N LEU A 78 0.23 14.64 -0.59
CA LEU A 78 1.55 14.00 -0.54
C LEU A 78 2.43 14.41 -1.72
N GLN A 79 2.11 15.55 -2.35
CA GLN A 79 2.93 16.13 -3.40
C GLN A 79 4.35 16.36 -2.87
N PHE A 80 5.34 16.20 -3.74
CA PHE A 80 6.76 16.33 -3.42
C PHE A 80 7.03 17.63 -2.64
N VAL A 81 7.34 17.52 -1.35
CA VAL A 81 7.97 18.62 -0.61
C VAL A 81 9.44 18.58 -0.99
N LYS A 82 9.82 19.36 -2.00
CA LYS A 82 11.23 19.58 -2.34
C LYS A 82 11.88 20.31 -1.15
N LYS A 83 12.65 19.59 -0.34
CA LYS A 83 13.66 20.21 0.54
C LYS A 83 14.91 20.51 -0.28
#